data_AF-A0A0F0HSJ2-F1
#
_entry.id   AF-A0A0F0HSJ2-F1
#
_cell.length_a   1.000
_cell.length_b   1.000
_cell.length_c   1.000
_cell.angle_alpha   90.00
_cell.angle_beta   90.00
_cell.angle_gamma   90.00
#
_symmetry.space_group_name_H-M   'P 1'
#
loop_
_entity.id
_entity.type
_entity.pdbx_description
1 polymer ?
#
loop_
_entity_poly.entity_id
_entity_poly.type
_entity_poly.pdbx_seq_one_letter_code
_entity_poly.pdbx_strand_id
1 'polypeptide(L)'
;MVVEAVDYHTAGEPFRIVTAGLPPVPGDSVAERRAVAIGAGGSATSPRPSALDRIRQLLSREPRGHAGMYGGFLVPPDDDGAQLGVLFWHKDGYSTACGHGTMALAAWAVDCGLVGAPEDGTARVRIDVPSGRVTAAVHRSGGRTTAVAFRNVPARIGARRLPVATSRGRVAVDLVHAGACYASVRAADLGIDVGTEQLPELTAAGREIRAALAGEPAARHLADPRLSGVYGVILYQELPDGPSGPSQRSVTVFADGQVDRSPCGSGSSARLALLAADGLLAPGEELRHESVIGTVFTGRLLGAHPDGVLTEITGATHRTGEHRFLLDGDDPLGTGFLL
;
A
#
# COMPACT_ATOMS: atom_id res chain seq x y z
N MET A 1 28.55 -6.08 -1.28
CA MET A 1 27.22 -6.62 -1.67
C MET A 1 26.66 -5.77 -2.80
N VAL A 2 25.99 -6.36 -3.79
CA VAL A 2 25.38 -5.66 -4.94
C VAL A 2 23.92 -6.05 -5.04
N VAL A 3 23.03 -5.07 -5.21
CA VAL A 3 21.58 -5.28 -5.36
C VAL A 3 21.08 -4.43 -6.52
N GLU A 4 20.27 -5.03 -7.40
CA GLU A 4 19.70 -4.33 -8.56
C GLU A 4 18.22 -4.04 -8.33
N ALA A 5 17.78 -2.86 -8.77
CA ALA A 5 16.39 -2.47 -8.66
C ALA A 5 15.96 -1.55 -9.79
N VAL A 6 14.66 -1.53 -10.05
CA VAL A 6 14.00 -0.55 -10.91
C VAL A 6 13.04 0.26 -10.05
N ASP A 7 13.20 1.57 -10.04
CA ASP A 7 12.37 2.47 -9.26
C ASP A 7 11.22 2.98 -10.14
N TYR A 8 10.03 2.98 -9.55
CA TYR A 8 8.83 3.64 -10.06
C TYR A 8 8.34 4.62 -9.01
N HIS A 9 7.47 5.54 -9.42
CA HIS A 9 6.53 6.17 -8.49
C HIS A 9 5.11 5.99 -9.02
N THR A 10 4.15 5.86 -8.12
CA THR A 10 2.72 5.82 -8.45
C THR A 10 2.04 6.93 -7.68
N ALA A 11 1.50 7.92 -8.40
CA ALA A 11 0.91 9.12 -7.80
C ALA A 11 1.82 9.83 -6.76
N GLY A 12 3.14 9.75 -6.95
CA GLY A 12 4.15 10.40 -6.10
C GLY A 12 4.73 9.51 -4.99
N GLU A 13 4.10 8.38 -4.66
CA GLU A 13 4.67 7.43 -3.70
C GLU A 13 5.74 6.55 -4.40
N PRO A 14 6.98 6.49 -3.88
CA PRO A 14 8.05 5.72 -4.49
C PRO A 14 7.83 4.22 -4.32
N PHE A 15 8.21 3.44 -5.33
CA PHE A 15 8.21 1.99 -5.26
C PHE A 15 9.46 1.41 -5.90
N ARG A 16 10.36 0.88 -5.07
CA ARG A 16 11.60 0.22 -5.48
C ARG A 16 11.39 -1.27 -5.71
N ILE A 17 11.46 -1.70 -6.96
CA ILE A 17 11.31 -3.11 -7.36
C ILE A 17 12.69 -3.76 -7.37
N VAL A 18 12.98 -4.63 -6.40
CA VAL A 18 14.28 -5.30 -6.32
C VAL A 18 14.29 -6.54 -7.20
N THR A 19 15.12 -6.50 -8.24
CA THR A 19 15.13 -7.49 -9.33
C THR A 19 16.22 -8.54 -9.18
N ALA A 20 17.34 -8.21 -8.53
CA ALA A 20 18.44 -9.13 -8.32
C ALA A 20 19.27 -8.80 -7.08
N GLY A 21 20.12 -9.75 -6.63
CA GLY A 21 20.99 -9.59 -5.47
C GLY A 21 20.35 -9.98 -4.12
N LEU A 22 19.25 -10.72 -4.16
CA LEU A 22 18.56 -11.22 -2.96
C LEU A 22 19.08 -12.60 -2.53
N PRO A 23 19.16 -12.88 -1.21
CA PRO A 23 19.32 -14.25 -0.74
C PRO A 23 18.06 -15.07 -1.04
N PRO A 24 18.14 -16.41 -1.09
CA PRO A 24 16.95 -17.26 -1.16
C PRO A 24 15.98 -16.95 -0.01
N VAL A 25 14.69 -16.80 -0.31
CA VAL A 25 13.63 -16.61 0.68
C VAL A 25 12.76 -17.86 0.70
N PRO A 26 12.94 -18.80 1.65
CA PRO A 26 12.20 -20.06 1.66
C PRO A 26 10.72 -19.88 2.04
N GLY A 27 9.91 -20.89 1.73
CA GLY A 27 8.44 -20.91 1.88
C GLY A 27 7.77 -21.49 0.63
N ASP A 28 6.50 -21.86 0.73
CA ASP A 28 5.73 -22.38 -0.40
C ASP A 28 4.76 -21.33 -0.95
N SER A 29 4.47 -20.27 -0.18
CA SER A 29 3.68 -19.12 -0.61
C SER A 29 4.33 -17.78 -0.25
N VAL A 30 3.91 -16.70 -0.89
CA VAL A 30 4.30 -15.32 -0.60
C VAL A 30 3.96 -14.96 0.86
N ALA A 31 2.84 -15.44 1.39
CA ALA A 31 2.48 -15.25 2.80
C ALA A 31 3.47 -15.93 3.76
N GLU A 32 3.93 -17.15 3.44
CA GLU A 32 4.95 -17.85 4.21
C GLU A 32 6.33 -17.20 4.08
N ARG A 33 6.72 -16.83 2.86
CA ARG A 33 7.97 -16.09 2.61
C ARG A 33 8.02 -14.79 3.41
N ARG A 34 6.89 -14.07 3.51
CA ARG A 34 6.78 -12.88 4.37
C ARG A 34 6.96 -13.23 5.85
N ALA A 35 6.33 -14.30 6.33
CA ALA A 35 6.49 -14.73 7.72
C ALA A 35 7.95 -15.09 8.04
N VAL A 36 8.64 -15.77 7.12
CA VAL A 36 10.08 -16.06 7.20
C VAL A 36 10.90 -14.76 7.21
N ALA A 37 10.58 -13.80 6.33
CA ALA A 37 11.24 -12.51 6.26
C ALA A 37 11.11 -11.68 7.54
N ILE A 38 9.94 -11.78 8.21
CA ILE A 38 9.71 -11.18 9.54
C ILE A 38 10.51 -11.92 10.63
N GLY A 39 10.62 -13.24 10.52
CA GLY A 39 11.33 -14.09 11.47
C GLY A 39 10.53 -14.37 12.75
N ALA A 40 10.77 -15.54 13.35
CA ALA A 40 10.08 -15.98 14.56
C ALA A 40 10.28 -14.99 15.73
N GLY A 41 9.17 -14.56 16.33
CA GLY A 41 9.17 -13.54 17.40
C GLY A 41 9.38 -12.10 16.91
N GLY A 42 9.51 -11.87 15.60
CA GLY A 42 9.46 -10.53 14.99
C GLY A 42 8.03 -10.06 14.75
N SER A 43 7.88 -8.79 14.38
CA SER A 43 6.60 -8.23 13.94
C SER A 43 6.73 -7.56 12.56
N ALA A 44 5.59 -7.27 11.94
CA ALA A 44 5.53 -6.60 10.64
C ALA A 44 6.28 -5.26 10.60
N THR A 45 6.41 -4.56 11.73
CA THR A 45 7.11 -3.26 11.85
C THR A 45 8.38 -3.37 12.71
N SER A 46 8.80 -4.57 13.07
CA SER A 46 10.04 -4.84 13.80
C SER A 46 10.48 -6.28 13.51
N PRO A 47 10.88 -6.57 12.26
CA PRO A 47 11.34 -7.90 11.86
C PRO A 47 12.64 -8.26 12.60
N ARG A 48 12.91 -9.56 12.72
CA ARG A 48 14.18 -10.06 13.27
C ARG A 48 15.32 -9.79 12.29
N PRO A 49 16.54 -9.48 12.79
CA PRO A 49 17.70 -9.32 11.92
C PRO A 49 17.95 -10.56 11.05
N SER A 50 18.08 -10.36 9.74
CA SER A 50 18.37 -11.39 8.75
C SER A 50 19.12 -10.80 7.55
N ALA A 51 19.64 -11.64 6.66
CA ALA A 51 20.27 -11.16 5.42
C ALA A 51 19.31 -10.34 4.56
N LEU A 52 18.05 -10.78 4.47
CA LEU A 52 17.00 -10.06 3.73
C LEU A 52 16.65 -8.73 4.42
N ASP A 53 16.54 -8.71 5.76
CA ASP A 53 16.29 -7.48 6.50
C ASP A 53 17.43 -6.46 6.35
N ARG A 54 18.69 -6.92 6.30
CA ARG A 54 19.84 -6.04 6.01
C ARG A 54 19.73 -5.38 4.64
N ILE A 55 19.26 -6.10 3.62
CA ILE A 55 19.00 -5.52 2.29
C ILE A 55 17.85 -4.52 2.36
N ARG A 56 16.75 -4.83 3.05
CA ARG A 56 15.64 -3.89 3.24
C ARG A 56 16.13 -2.59 3.87
N GLN A 57 16.92 -2.66 4.93
CA GLN A 57 17.51 -1.49 5.57
C GLN A 57 18.40 -0.71 4.60
N LEU A 58 19.33 -1.38 3.92
CA LEU A 58 20.22 -0.78 2.92
C LEU A 58 19.47 0.00 1.84
N LEU A 59 18.33 -0.53 1.38
CA LEU A 59 17.55 0.06 0.29
C LEU A 59 16.52 1.10 0.74
N SER A 60 16.09 1.08 2.00
CA SER A 60 15.07 1.99 2.53
C SER A 60 15.67 3.21 3.22
N ARG A 61 16.90 3.10 3.76
CA ARG A 61 17.53 4.14 4.58
C ARG A 61 18.44 5.07 3.80
N GLU A 62 18.67 6.26 4.33
CA GLU A 62 19.69 7.16 3.80
C GLU A 62 21.08 6.52 3.93
N PRO A 63 21.97 6.68 2.94
CA PRO A 63 21.90 7.60 1.80
C PRO A 63 21.28 7.01 0.51
N ARG A 64 20.82 5.75 0.54
CA ARG A 64 20.37 5.02 -0.67
C ARG A 64 18.85 5.08 -0.87
N GLY A 65 18.12 5.32 0.21
CA GLY A 65 16.69 5.60 0.27
C GLY A 65 16.43 6.82 1.14
N HIS A 66 15.29 6.83 1.82
CA HIS A 66 14.86 7.87 2.74
C HIS A 66 13.70 7.34 3.60
N ALA A 67 13.32 8.04 4.68
CA ALA A 67 12.24 7.60 5.59
C ALA A 67 10.87 7.39 4.92
N GLY A 68 10.69 7.88 3.69
CA GLY A 68 9.51 7.67 2.87
C GLY A 68 9.61 6.57 1.83
N MET A 69 10.72 5.82 1.77
CA MET A 69 10.94 4.81 0.75
C MET A 69 10.03 3.59 0.97
N TYR A 70 9.52 3.05 -0.13
CA TYR A 70 8.73 1.83 -0.18
C TYR A 70 9.24 0.95 -1.32
N GLY A 71 9.11 -0.37 -1.18
CA GLY A 71 9.51 -1.27 -2.26
C GLY A 71 8.99 -2.69 -2.11
N GLY A 72 9.50 -3.56 -2.97
CA GLY A 72 9.15 -4.97 -3.00
C GLY A 72 10.34 -5.84 -3.40
N PHE A 73 10.50 -6.96 -2.69
CA PHE A 73 11.37 -8.04 -3.13
C PHE A 73 10.60 -8.96 -4.07
N LEU A 74 11.07 -9.11 -5.30
CA LEU A 74 10.51 -10.11 -6.21
C LEU A 74 10.81 -11.52 -5.68
N VAL A 75 9.78 -12.36 -5.65
CA VAL A 75 9.87 -13.76 -5.28
C VAL A 75 9.07 -14.60 -6.29
N PRO A 76 9.30 -15.92 -6.37
CA PRO A 76 8.45 -16.78 -7.19
C PRO A 76 6.97 -16.64 -6.82
N PRO A 77 6.05 -16.72 -7.80
CA PRO A 77 4.62 -16.80 -7.52
C PRO A 77 4.28 -18.08 -6.74
N ASP A 78 3.09 -18.13 -6.15
CA ASP A 78 2.61 -19.27 -5.36
C ASP A 78 2.32 -20.49 -6.26
N ASP A 79 1.89 -20.23 -7.50
CA ASP A 79 1.60 -21.24 -8.52
C ASP A 79 1.66 -20.63 -9.95
N ASP A 80 1.42 -21.45 -10.98
CA ASP A 80 1.41 -21.04 -12.40
C ASP A 80 0.30 -20.04 -12.77
N GLY A 81 -0.59 -19.75 -11.83
CA GLY A 81 -1.67 -18.80 -12.00
C GLY A 81 -1.23 -17.34 -11.83
N ALA A 82 -0.04 -17.03 -11.30
CA ALA A 82 0.50 -15.66 -11.28
C ALA A 82 1.80 -15.54 -12.06
N GLN A 83 2.13 -14.31 -12.48
CA GLN A 83 3.37 -14.04 -13.22
C GLN A 83 4.55 -13.78 -12.28
N LEU A 84 4.27 -13.28 -11.07
CA LEU A 84 5.27 -12.96 -10.06
C LEU A 84 4.66 -12.93 -8.66
N GLY A 85 5.50 -13.14 -7.65
CA GLY A 85 5.20 -12.84 -6.25
C GLY A 85 6.01 -11.65 -5.75
N VAL A 86 5.55 -11.00 -4.68
CA VAL A 86 6.28 -9.87 -4.07
C VAL A 86 6.16 -9.84 -2.54
N LEU A 87 7.28 -9.54 -1.88
CA LEU A 87 7.31 -9.17 -0.47
C LEU A 87 7.46 -7.67 -0.34
N PHE A 88 6.35 -6.99 -0.05
CA PHE A 88 6.36 -5.54 0.18
C PHE A 88 7.09 -5.16 1.46
N TRP A 89 7.83 -4.07 1.40
CA TRP A 89 8.58 -3.55 2.53
C TRP A 89 8.63 -2.01 2.56
N HIS A 90 8.85 -1.50 3.76
CA HIS A 90 9.11 -0.09 4.05
C HIS A 90 10.22 0.02 5.11
N LYS A 91 10.51 1.24 5.59
CA LYS A 91 11.62 1.49 6.53
C LYS A 91 11.57 0.70 7.85
N ASP A 92 10.38 0.32 8.30
CA ASP A 92 10.18 -0.36 9.59
C ASP A 92 10.03 -1.89 9.43
N GLY A 93 9.63 -2.39 8.26
CA GLY A 93 9.47 -3.82 8.04
C GLY A 93 8.68 -4.17 6.79
N TYR A 94 7.73 -5.09 6.91
CA TYR A 94 7.03 -5.74 5.79
C TYR A 94 5.52 -5.53 5.87
N SER A 95 4.89 -5.17 4.75
CA SER A 95 3.44 -5.00 4.66
C SER A 95 2.74 -6.20 4.02
N THR A 96 1.41 -6.21 4.03
CA THR A 96 0.59 -7.31 3.50
C THR A 96 -0.01 -7.02 2.14
N ALA A 97 -0.27 -5.74 1.86
CA ALA A 97 -0.86 -5.25 0.62
C ALA A 97 -0.28 -3.87 0.32
N CYS A 98 -0.18 -3.55 -0.97
CA CYS A 98 0.24 -2.25 -1.45
C CYS A 98 -0.35 -1.97 -2.83
N GLY A 99 -1.33 -1.08 -2.92
CA GLY A 99 -2.00 -0.76 -4.19
C GLY A 99 -1.08 -0.01 -5.16
N HIS A 100 -0.35 1.00 -4.67
CA HIS A 100 0.57 1.80 -5.50
C HIS A 100 1.72 0.93 -6.06
N GLY A 101 2.20 -0.02 -5.25
CA GLY A 101 3.22 -0.99 -5.63
C GLY A 101 2.69 -2.06 -6.59
N THR A 102 1.45 -2.52 -6.41
CA THR A 102 0.78 -3.43 -7.37
C THR A 102 0.70 -2.79 -8.75
N MET A 103 0.37 -1.49 -8.84
CA MET A 103 0.36 -0.76 -10.11
C MET A 103 1.77 -0.67 -10.72
N ALA A 104 2.77 -0.31 -9.92
CA ALA A 104 4.17 -0.21 -10.36
C ALA A 104 4.71 -1.55 -10.87
N LEU A 105 4.44 -2.66 -10.15
CA LEU A 105 4.85 -4.01 -10.54
C LEU A 105 4.19 -4.46 -11.84
N ALA A 106 2.92 -4.13 -12.05
CA ALA A 106 2.21 -4.49 -13.27
C ALA A 106 2.76 -3.72 -14.48
N ALA A 107 3.03 -2.42 -14.33
CA ALA A 107 3.70 -1.64 -15.36
C ALA A 107 5.11 -2.19 -15.64
N TRP A 108 5.90 -2.45 -14.60
CA TRP A 108 7.23 -3.04 -14.73
C TRP A 108 7.21 -4.39 -15.46
N ALA A 109 6.26 -5.28 -15.13
CA ALA A 109 6.15 -6.59 -15.78
C ALA A 109 5.87 -6.48 -17.28
N VAL A 110 5.13 -5.46 -17.70
CA VAL A 110 4.94 -5.14 -19.12
C VAL A 110 6.19 -4.51 -19.73
N ASP A 111 6.79 -3.54 -19.05
CA ASP A 111 7.94 -2.78 -19.54
C ASP A 111 9.19 -3.68 -19.75
N CYS A 112 9.41 -4.68 -18.88
CA CYS A 112 10.52 -5.62 -18.98
C CYS A 112 10.22 -6.84 -19.87
N GLY A 113 9.01 -6.93 -20.43
CA GLY A 113 8.59 -8.03 -21.29
C GLY A 113 8.25 -9.34 -20.57
N LEU A 114 8.18 -9.36 -19.24
CA LEU A 114 7.68 -10.50 -18.46
C LEU A 114 6.22 -10.83 -18.85
N VAL A 115 5.43 -9.80 -19.16
CA VAL A 115 4.07 -9.93 -19.69
C VAL A 115 3.99 -9.24 -21.04
N GLY A 116 3.67 -10.02 -22.07
CA GLY A 116 3.36 -9.47 -23.40
C GLY A 116 2.14 -8.55 -23.35
N ALA A 117 2.24 -7.40 -24.01
CA ALA A 117 1.18 -6.41 -24.03
C ALA A 117 1.04 -5.77 -25.42
N PRO A 118 -0.19 -5.42 -25.86
CA PRO A 118 -0.41 -4.77 -27.15
C PRO A 118 0.11 -3.32 -27.14
N GLU A 119 0.28 -2.71 -28.32
CA GLU A 119 0.59 -1.28 -28.42
C GLU A 119 -0.56 -0.40 -27.90
N ASP A 120 -1.79 -0.75 -28.28
CA ASP A 120 -3.03 -0.16 -27.79
C ASP A 120 -3.92 -1.24 -27.18
N GLY A 121 -4.45 -1.00 -25.99
CA GLY A 121 -5.37 -1.93 -25.32
C GLY A 121 -5.05 -2.16 -23.85
N THR A 122 -5.20 -3.39 -23.39
CA THR A 122 -5.01 -3.73 -21.97
C THR A 122 -4.33 -5.08 -21.80
N ALA A 123 -3.26 -5.11 -21.01
CA ALA A 123 -2.62 -6.35 -20.54
C ALA A 123 -3.05 -6.65 -19.10
N ARG A 124 -3.14 -7.94 -18.75
CA ARG A 124 -3.48 -8.36 -17.38
C ARG A 124 -2.26 -9.00 -16.72
N VAL A 125 -1.94 -8.54 -15.52
CA VAL A 125 -0.86 -9.07 -14.69
C VAL A 125 -1.46 -9.56 -13.39
N ARG A 126 -1.21 -10.82 -13.04
CA ARG A 126 -1.60 -11.43 -11.77
C ARG A 126 -0.38 -11.54 -10.88
N ILE A 127 -0.50 -11.02 -9.68
CA ILE A 127 0.59 -10.83 -8.73
C ILE A 127 0.19 -11.47 -7.42
N ASP A 128 1.04 -12.36 -6.91
CA ASP A 128 0.87 -12.93 -5.58
C ASP A 128 1.46 -11.98 -4.54
N VAL A 129 0.61 -11.53 -3.62
CA VAL A 129 0.97 -10.65 -2.52
C VAL A 129 0.59 -11.34 -1.20
N PRO A 130 1.13 -10.92 -0.06
CA PRO A 130 0.89 -11.62 1.21
C PRO A 130 -0.58 -11.69 1.64
N SER A 131 -1.42 -10.75 1.19
CA SER A 131 -2.88 -10.76 1.45
C SER A 131 -3.69 -11.62 0.47
N GLY A 132 -3.04 -12.30 -0.49
CA GLY A 132 -3.68 -13.08 -1.54
C GLY A 132 -3.58 -12.41 -2.92
N ARG A 133 -3.70 -13.23 -3.97
CA ARG A 133 -3.53 -12.84 -5.38
C ARG A 133 -4.37 -11.61 -5.78
N VAL A 134 -3.72 -10.66 -6.44
CA VAL A 134 -4.36 -9.48 -7.04
C VAL A 134 -4.20 -9.49 -8.56
N THR A 135 -5.12 -8.82 -9.26
CA THR A 135 -5.06 -8.66 -10.72
C THR A 135 -4.99 -7.18 -11.09
N ALA A 136 -3.99 -6.82 -11.87
CA ALA A 136 -3.82 -5.50 -12.44
C ALA A 136 -4.07 -5.52 -13.95
N ALA A 137 -4.78 -4.52 -14.45
CA ALA A 137 -5.01 -4.21 -15.85
C ALA A 137 -4.12 -3.01 -16.23
N VAL A 138 -3.13 -3.24 -17.08
CA VAL A 138 -2.22 -2.22 -17.59
C VAL A 138 -2.80 -1.68 -18.89
N HIS A 139 -3.27 -0.45 -18.87
CA HIS A 139 -3.81 0.22 -20.04
C HIS A 139 -2.67 0.82 -20.86
N ARG A 140 -2.67 0.54 -22.16
CA ARG A 140 -1.63 0.99 -23.09
C ARG A 140 -2.22 1.78 -24.23
N SER A 141 -1.51 2.83 -24.63
CA SER A 141 -1.74 3.51 -25.89
C SER A 141 -0.42 3.96 -26.53
N GLY A 142 -0.27 3.70 -27.82
CA GLY A 142 0.96 3.98 -28.57
C GLY A 142 2.19 3.34 -27.92
N GLY A 143 2.07 2.12 -27.39
CA GLY A 143 3.15 1.39 -26.73
C GLY A 143 3.53 1.89 -25.34
N ARG A 144 2.83 2.89 -24.79
CA ARG A 144 3.09 3.42 -23.45
C ARG A 144 2.02 3.01 -22.46
N THR A 145 2.41 2.69 -21.24
CA THR A 145 1.47 2.54 -20.12
C THR A 145 0.87 3.91 -19.78
N THR A 146 -0.45 4.03 -19.89
CA THR A 146 -1.18 5.28 -19.61
C THR A 146 -1.88 5.27 -18.25
N ALA A 147 -2.29 4.09 -17.79
CA ALA A 147 -2.90 3.89 -16.49
C ALA A 147 -2.78 2.42 -16.08
N VAL A 148 -2.86 2.15 -14.78
CA VAL A 148 -2.98 0.80 -14.25
C VAL A 148 -4.15 0.76 -13.29
N ALA A 149 -5.10 -0.13 -13.56
CA ALA A 149 -6.21 -0.43 -12.68
C ALA A 149 -5.92 -1.74 -11.94
N PHE A 150 -6.02 -1.79 -10.61
CA PHE A 150 -5.92 -3.06 -9.88
C PHE A 150 -7.21 -3.37 -9.15
N ARG A 151 -7.56 -4.65 -9.17
CA ARG A 151 -8.67 -5.21 -8.41
C ARG A 151 -8.13 -5.69 -7.08
N ASN A 152 -8.64 -5.09 -6.01
CA ASN A 152 -8.21 -5.45 -4.67
C ASN A 152 -8.92 -6.74 -4.21
N VAL A 153 -8.37 -7.35 -3.16
CA VAL A 153 -9.11 -8.37 -2.39
C VAL A 153 -10.39 -7.75 -1.80
N PRO A 154 -11.40 -8.56 -1.43
CA PRO A 154 -12.65 -8.04 -0.88
C PRO A 154 -12.43 -7.09 0.30
N ALA A 155 -13.07 -5.92 0.24
CA ALA A 155 -13.05 -4.92 1.29
C ALA A 155 -14.21 -5.16 2.26
N ARG A 156 -13.90 -5.41 3.53
CA ARG A 156 -14.87 -5.73 4.59
C ARG A 156 -14.83 -4.73 5.72
N ILE A 157 -15.98 -4.17 6.08
CA ILE A 157 -16.12 -3.34 7.28
C ILE A 157 -16.02 -4.25 8.52
N GLY A 158 -15.01 -4.02 9.36
CA GLY A 158 -14.83 -4.72 10.63
C GLY A 158 -15.56 -4.06 11.79
N ALA A 159 -15.59 -2.73 11.81
CA ALA A 159 -16.37 -1.97 12.80
C ALA A 159 -16.71 -0.57 12.29
N ARG A 160 -17.77 0.01 12.85
CA ARG A 160 -18.26 1.34 12.50
C ARG A 160 -18.32 2.24 13.72
N ARG A 161 -17.91 3.50 13.54
CA ARG A 161 -17.97 4.58 14.53
C ARG A 161 -17.43 4.17 15.91
N LEU A 162 -16.33 3.43 15.95
CA LEU A 162 -15.64 3.09 17.18
C LEU A 162 -15.13 4.37 17.85
N PRO A 163 -15.47 4.63 19.11
CA PRO A 163 -15.06 5.86 19.75
C PRO A 163 -13.62 5.75 20.24
N VAL A 164 -12.73 6.58 19.71
CA VAL A 164 -11.31 6.64 20.07
C VAL A 164 -11.00 7.94 20.77
N ALA A 165 -10.36 7.87 21.94
CA ALA A 165 -9.89 9.06 22.65
C ALA A 165 -8.55 9.51 22.03
N THR A 166 -8.44 10.81 21.76
CA THR A 166 -7.22 11.45 21.26
C THR A 166 -6.93 12.70 22.07
N SER A 167 -5.73 13.24 21.92
CA SER A 167 -5.30 14.55 22.42
C SER A 167 -6.18 15.70 21.94
N ARG A 168 -6.94 15.49 20.86
CA ARG A 168 -7.86 16.45 20.23
C ARG A 168 -9.34 16.18 20.55
N GLY A 169 -9.61 15.26 21.48
CA GLY A 169 -10.96 14.87 21.87
C GLY A 169 -11.32 13.47 21.41
N ARG A 170 -12.58 13.08 21.65
CA ARG A 170 -13.09 11.76 21.26
C ARG A 170 -13.62 11.83 19.83
N VAL A 171 -13.11 10.96 18.96
CA VAL A 171 -13.51 10.87 17.55
C VAL A 171 -14.10 9.49 17.24
N ALA A 172 -14.85 9.39 16.15
CA ALA A 172 -15.40 8.14 15.64
C ALA A 172 -14.49 7.60 14.52
N VAL A 173 -14.09 6.34 14.64
CA VAL A 173 -13.23 5.65 13.68
C VAL A 173 -13.96 4.44 13.08
N ASP A 174 -13.86 4.27 11.77
CA ASP A 174 -14.30 3.05 11.09
C ASP A 174 -13.11 2.13 10.82
N LEU A 175 -13.26 0.83 11.02
CA LEU A 175 -12.25 -0.17 10.69
C LEU A 175 -12.67 -0.97 9.46
N VAL A 176 -11.79 -1.05 8.46
CA VAL A 176 -12.04 -1.78 7.22
C VAL A 176 -10.83 -2.62 6.84
N HIS A 177 -11.06 -3.88 6.49
CA HIS A 177 -10.06 -4.81 5.96
C HIS A 177 -10.12 -4.80 4.44
N ALA A 178 -9.10 -4.29 3.77
CA ALA A 178 -9.02 -4.20 2.30
C ALA A 178 -7.59 -4.53 1.81
N GLY A 179 -7.13 -5.75 2.11
CA GLY A 179 -5.74 -6.20 1.95
C GLY A 179 -4.85 -5.89 3.18
N ALA A 180 -5.19 -4.82 3.90
CA ALA A 180 -4.74 -4.53 5.26
C ALA A 180 -5.89 -3.89 6.05
N CYS A 181 -5.80 -3.84 7.38
CA CYS A 181 -6.80 -3.17 8.21
C CYS A 181 -6.49 -1.66 8.31
N TYR A 182 -7.44 -0.83 7.89
CA TYR A 182 -7.34 0.63 7.94
C TYR A 182 -8.37 1.21 8.89
N ALA A 183 -7.93 2.18 9.69
CA ALA A 183 -8.78 3.06 10.47
C ALA A 183 -9.10 4.32 9.67
N SER A 184 -10.36 4.63 9.42
CA SER A 184 -10.78 5.87 8.74
C SER A 184 -11.34 6.86 9.75
N VAL A 185 -10.87 8.11 9.71
CA VAL A 185 -11.33 9.22 10.56
C VAL A 185 -11.46 10.49 9.73
N ARG A 186 -12.50 11.30 9.99
CA ARG A 186 -12.63 12.62 9.38
C ARG A 186 -11.62 13.57 10.00
N ALA A 187 -10.81 14.22 9.19
CA ALA A 187 -9.82 15.19 9.70
C ALA A 187 -10.48 16.35 10.45
N ALA A 188 -11.65 16.80 9.98
CA ALA A 188 -12.44 17.85 10.63
C ALA A 188 -12.86 17.51 12.08
N ASP A 189 -13.08 16.23 12.41
CA ASP A 189 -13.43 15.80 13.77
C ASP A 189 -12.25 15.96 14.75
N LEU A 190 -11.03 16.11 14.22
CA LEU A 190 -9.81 16.41 14.96
C LEU A 190 -9.45 17.91 14.92
N GLY A 191 -10.23 18.72 14.19
CA GLY A 191 -9.93 20.12 13.92
C GLY A 191 -8.68 20.32 13.06
N ILE A 192 -8.47 19.47 12.06
CA ILE A 192 -7.33 19.52 11.12
C ILE A 192 -7.88 19.41 9.69
N ASP A 193 -7.30 20.13 8.73
CA ASP A 193 -7.55 19.98 7.31
C ASP A 193 -6.54 18.99 6.68
N VAL A 194 -6.92 18.38 5.55
CA VAL A 194 -6.00 17.50 4.82
C VAL A 194 -5.17 18.33 3.84
N GLY A 195 -3.97 18.70 4.28
CA GLY A 195 -3.01 19.47 3.48
C GLY A 195 -1.56 19.28 3.93
N THR A 196 -0.62 19.66 3.06
CA THR A 196 0.82 19.49 3.31
C THR A 196 1.32 20.29 4.52
N GLU A 197 0.70 21.43 4.78
CA GLU A 197 1.00 22.36 5.86
C GLU A 197 0.65 21.80 7.24
N GLN A 198 -0.27 20.82 7.32
CA GLN A 198 -0.65 20.14 8.57
C GLN A 198 -0.17 18.69 8.65
N LEU A 199 0.79 18.30 7.79
CA LEU A 199 1.37 16.95 7.82
C LEU A 199 1.90 16.51 9.19
N PRO A 200 2.60 17.36 9.97
CA PRO A 200 3.03 16.98 11.32
C PRO A 200 1.85 16.60 12.23
N GLU A 201 0.78 17.39 12.23
CA GLU A 201 -0.42 17.17 13.02
C GLU A 201 -1.20 15.93 12.56
N LEU A 202 -1.36 15.75 11.24
CA LEU A 202 -2.00 14.57 10.65
C LEU A 202 -1.21 13.31 11.01
N THR A 203 0.11 13.36 10.95
CA THR A 203 1.01 12.25 11.32
C THR A 203 0.90 11.91 12.80
N ALA A 204 0.91 12.92 13.67
CA ALA A 204 0.76 12.75 15.11
C ALA A 204 -0.60 12.11 15.45
N ALA A 205 -1.69 12.62 14.87
CA ALA A 205 -3.03 12.07 15.07
C ALA A 205 -3.14 10.62 14.55
N GLY A 206 -2.58 10.32 13.37
CA GLY A 206 -2.54 8.97 12.84
C GLY A 206 -1.80 7.98 13.74
N ARG A 207 -0.64 8.39 14.29
CA ARG A 207 0.10 7.57 15.26
C ARG A 207 -0.69 7.34 16.55
N GLU A 208 -1.30 8.39 17.09
CA GLU A 208 -2.11 8.33 18.31
C GLU A 208 -3.31 7.38 18.14
N ILE A 209 -4.08 7.54 17.06
CA ILE A 209 -5.24 6.68 16.77
C ILE A 209 -4.80 5.22 16.58
N ARG A 210 -3.72 4.98 15.84
CA ARG A 210 -3.19 3.62 15.65
C ARG A 210 -2.79 2.97 16.99
N ALA A 211 -2.13 3.72 17.86
CA ALA A 211 -1.74 3.24 19.19
C ALA A 211 -2.96 2.95 20.07
N ALA A 212 -3.98 3.82 20.04
CA ALA A 212 -5.22 3.63 20.79
C ALA A 212 -6.02 2.40 20.34
N LEU A 213 -5.85 1.96 19.09
CA LEU A 213 -6.48 0.77 18.51
C LEU A 213 -5.62 -0.50 18.64
N ALA A 214 -4.50 -0.45 19.38
CA ALA A 214 -3.66 -1.61 19.59
C ALA A 214 -4.44 -2.71 20.33
N GLY A 215 -4.55 -3.89 19.72
CA GLY A 215 -5.27 -5.03 20.29
C GLY A 215 -6.78 -5.01 20.10
N GLU A 216 -7.34 -4.00 19.41
CA GLU A 216 -8.78 -3.89 19.11
C GLU A 216 -9.30 -5.16 18.40
N PRO A 217 -10.28 -5.88 18.99
CA PRO A 217 -10.82 -7.11 18.40
C PRO A 217 -11.31 -6.97 16.96
N ALA A 218 -11.90 -5.83 16.59
CA ALA A 218 -12.38 -5.60 15.22
C ALA A 218 -11.24 -5.45 14.18
N ALA A 219 -10.01 -5.20 14.62
CA ALA A 219 -8.82 -5.20 13.77
C ALA A 219 -8.27 -6.61 13.50
N ARG A 220 -8.85 -7.67 14.08
CA ARG A 220 -8.44 -9.06 13.81
C ARG A 220 -8.95 -9.52 12.45
N HIS A 221 -8.07 -10.12 11.66
CA HIS A 221 -8.44 -10.71 10.39
C HIS A 221 -9.05 -12.10 10.60
N LEU A 222 -10.22 -12.36 10.01
CA LEU A 222 -11.04 -13.54 10.32
C LEU A 222 -10.38 -14.88 9.96
N ALA A 223 -9.67 -14.92 8.83
CA ALA A 223 -9.11 -16.17 8.30
C ALA A 223 -7.60 -16.32 8.54
N ASP A 224 -6.89 -15.22 8.80
CA ASP A 224 -5.43 -15.22 8.88
C ASP A 224 -4.94 -14.23 9.92
N PRO A 225 -4.59 -14.69 11.14
CA PRO A 225 -4.08 -13.85 12.21
C PRO A 225 -2.85 -13.01 11.81
N ARG A 226 -2.07 -13.44 10.80
CA ARG A 226 -0.87 -12.72 10.32
C ARG A 226 -1.20 -11.38 9.64
N LEU A 227 -2.46 -11.18 9.26
CA LEU A 227 -2.99 -9.96 8.65
C LEU A 227 -3.72 -9.05 9.66
N SER A 228 -3.70 -9.41 10.96
CA SER A 228 -4.41 -8.66 12.01
C SER A 228 -3.68 -7.40 12.45
N GLY A 229 -4.45 -6.42 12.92
CA GLY A 229 -3.96 -5.16 13.46
C GLY A 229 -4.06 -4.01 12.47
N VAL A 230 -4.21 -2.79 13.00
CA VAL A 230 -4.33 -1.58 12.18
C VAL A 230 -2.99 -1.28 11.51
N TYR A 231 -2.99 -1.38 10.18
CA TYR A 231 -1.82 -1.10 9.34
C TYR A 231 -1.58 0.41 9.22
N GLY A 232 -2.65 1.17 8.98
CA GLY A 232 -2.59 2.62 8.84
C GLY A 232 -3.90 3.32 9.17
N VAL A 233 -3.81 4.63 9.38
CA VAL A 233 -4.93 5.52 9.64
C VAL A 233 -5.10 6.44 8.43
N ILE A 234 -6.30 6.44 7.86
CA ILE A 234 -6.73 7.29 6.76
C ILE A 234 -7.43 8.50 7.38
N LEU A 235 -6.77 9.64 7.34
CA LEU A 235 -7.37 10.93 7.71
C LEU A 235 -7.93 11.54 6.42
N TYR A 236 -9.24 11.65 6.34
CA TYR A 236 -9.92 12.08 5.11
C TYR A 236 -10.78 13.32 5.31
N GLN A 237 -11.02 14.00 4.20
CA GLN A 237 -11.88 15.16 4.07
C GLN A 237 -12.78 14.95 2.85
N GLU A 238 -14.07 15.21 3.02
CA GLU A 238 -15.01 15.29 1.89
C GLU A 238 -14.73 16.56 1.09
N LEU A 239 -14.72 16.42 -0.23
CA LEU A 239 -14.68 17.52 -1.18
C LEU A 239 -16.05 17.63 -1.86
N PRO A 240 -16.37 18.74 -2.55
CA PRO A 240 -17.54 18.78 -3.41
C PRO A 240 -17.53 17.62 -4.42
N ASP A 241 -18.68 16.99 -4.60
CA ASP A 241 -18.83 15.89 -5.54
C ASP A 241 -18.41 16.30 -6.95
N GLY A 242 -17.74 15.38 -7.63
CA GLY A 242 -17.34 15.53 -9.02
C GLY A 242 -18.43 15.06 -9.97
N PRO A 243 -18.22 15.21 -11.29
CA PRO A 243 -19.18 14.76 -12.30
C PRO A 243 -19.40 13.23 -12.30
N SER A 244 -18.45 12.46 -11.76
CA SER A 244 -18.50 10.99 -11.72
C SER A 244 -18.97 10.42 -10.38
N GLY A 245 -19.25 11.26 -9.37
CA GLY A 245 -19.60 10.82 -8.03
C GLY A 245 -18.77 11.51 -6.93
N PRO A 246 -18.63 10.87 -5.75
CA PRO A 246 -18.03 11.51 -4.58
C PRO A 246 -16.54 11.83 -4.78
N SER A 247 -16.09 12.89 -4.12
CA SER A 247 -14.67 13.30 -4.13
C SER A 247 -14.16 13.43 -2.71
N GLN A 248 -12.99 12.87 -2.44
CA GLN A 248 -12.33 12.94 -1.13
C GLN A 248 -10.88 13.32 -1.29
N ARG A 249 -10.34 14.01 -0.29
CA ARG A 249 -8.89 14.12 -0.09
C ARG A 249 -8.51 13.32 1.14
N SER A 250 -7.40 12.59 1.09
CA SER A 250 -6.88 11.93 2.28
C SER A 250 -5.36 11.94 2.38
N VAL A 251 -4.90 11.65 3.59
CA VAL A 251 -3.56 11.21 3.88
C VAL A 251 -3.63 9.90 4.65
N THR A 252 -2.80 8.93 4.26
CA THR A 252 -2.66 7.68 5.01
C THR A 252 -1.36 7.71 5.80
N VAL A 253 -1.48 7.59 7.12
CA VAL A 253 -0.35 7.49 8.05
C VAL A 253 -0.20 6.03 8.46
N PHE A 254 0.95 5.43 8.20
CA PHE A 254 1.19 4.01 8.43
C PHE A 254 2.58 3.76 9.03
N ALA A 255 2.83 2.50 9.42
CA ALA A 255 4.07 2.09 10.08
C ALA A 255 4.35 2.97 11.33
N ASP A 256 5.60 3.41 11.53
CA ASP A 256 5.91 4.45 12.51
C ASP A 256 5.85 5.85 11.89
N GLY A 257 4.64 6.31 11.54
CA GLY A 257 4.36 7.67 11.05
C GLY A 257 4.82 7.98 9.63
N GLN A 258 5.03 6.97 8.79
CA GLN A 258 5.25 7.20 7.37
C GLN A 258 3.96 7.70 6.73
N VAL A 259 4.08 8.67 5.82
CA VAL A 259 2.98 9.25 5.06
C VAL A 259 2.99 8.69 3.64
N ASP A 260 1.86 8.16 3.19
CA ASP A 260 1.65 7.80 1.78
C ASP A 260 1.39 9.08 0.98
N ARG A 261 2.21 9.33 -0.05
CA ARG A 261 2.04 10.47 -0.97
C ARG A 261 0.95 10.19 -2.00
N SER A 262 0.62 8.93 -2.24
CA SER A 262 -0.52 8.55 -3.06
C SER A 262 -1.82 8.60 -2.23
N PRO A 263 -3.00 8.53 -2.87
CA PRO A 263 -4.27 8.34 -2.16
C PRO A 263 -4.42 7.00 -1.43
N CYS A 264 -3.35 6.17 -1.41
CA CYS A 264 -3.29 4.81 -0.89
C CYS A 264 -4.32 3.88 -1.55
N GLY A 265 -3.89 2.97 -2.44
CA GLY A 265 -4.83 2.13 -3.19
C GLY A 265 -5.75 1.27 -2.31
N SER A 266 -5.18 0.54 -1.35
CA SER A 266 -5.96 -0.25 -0.39
C SER A 266 -6.78 0.62 0.58
N GLY A 267 -6.29 1.82 0.91
CA GLY A 267 -7.06 2.80 1.67
C GLY A 267 -8.25 3.36 0.87
N SER A 268 -8.09 3.54 -0.43
CA SER A 268 -9.16 3.93 -1.36
C SER A 268 -10.22 2.84 -1.45
N SER A 269 -9.84 1.57 -1.50
CA SER A 269 -10.78 0.44 -1.38
C SER A 269 -11.55 0.45 -0.06
N ALA A 270 -10.88 0.80 1.05
CA ALA A 270 -11.54 0.93 2.35
C ALA A 270 -12.56 2.08 2.36
N ARG A 271 -12.23 3.24 1.77
CA ARG A 271 -13.14 4.37 1.61
C ARG A 271 -14.35 4.03 0.74
N LEU A 272 -14.14 3.36 -0.40
CA LEU A 272 -15.22 2.87 -1.26
C LEU A 272 -16.21 1.97 -0.50
N ALA A 273 -15.73 1.05 0.32
CA ALA A 273 -16.59 0.17 1.11
C ALA A 273 -17.46 0.96 2.12
N LEU A 274 -16.91 2.00 2.73
CA LEU A 274 -17.64 2.85 3.68
C LEU A 274 -18.66 3.73 2.96
N LEU A 275 -18.29 4.36 1.85
CA LEU A 275 -19.21 5.15 1.02
C LEU A 275 -20.37 4.30 0.50
N ALA A 276 -20.09 3.07 0.06
CA ALA A 276 -21.12 2.12 -0.37
C ALA A 276 -22.09 1.78 0.77
N ALA A 277 -21.57 1.48 1.96
CA ALA A 277 -22.38 1.15 3.13
C ALA A 277 -23.23 2.33 3.61
N ASP A 278 -22.76 3.56 3.39
CA ASP A 278 -23.46 4.80 3.71
C ASP A 278 -24.43 5.25 2.60
N GLY A 279 -24.50 4.53 1.48
CA GLY A 279 -25.35 4.89 0.34
C GLY A 279 -24.89 6.15 -0.39
N LEU A 280 -23.63 6.55 -0.21
CA LEU A 280 -23.00 7.74 -0.80
C LEU A 280 -22.25 7.45 -2.10
N LEU A 281 -22.28 6.20 -2.57
CA LEU A 281 -21.69 5.78 -3.84
C LEU A 281 -22.65 4.82 -4.55
N ALA A 282 -23.27 5.30 -5.62
CA ALA A 282 -24.21 4.54 -6.43
C ALA A 282 -23.48 3.60 -7.41
N PRO A 283 -24.16 2.54 -7.91
CA PRO A 283 -23.61 1.70 -8.97
C PRO A 283 -23.23 2.51 -10.21
N GLY A 284 -21.98 2.37 -10.65
CA GLY A 284 -21.45 3.09 -11.82
C GLY A 284 -20.78 4.43 -11.49
N GLU A 285 -20.92 4.93 -10.26
CA GLU A 285 -20.15 6.09 -9.79
C GLU A 285 -18.71 5.72 -9.42
N GLU A 286 -17.85 6.74 -9.45
CA GLU A 286 -16.45 6.64 -9.07
C GLU A 286 -16.14 7.60 -7.93
N LEU A 287 -15.38 7.10 -6.95
CA LEU A 287 -14.67 7.94 -6.00
C LEU A 287 -13.48 8.57 -6.71
N ARG A 288 -13.45 9.91 -6.80
CA ARG A 288 -12.22 10.65 -7.07
C ARG A 288 -11.47 10.84 -5.75
N HIS A 289 -10.38 10.10 -5.57
CA HIS A 289 -9.60 10.14 -4.33
C HIS A 289 -8.30 10.90 -4.54
N GLU A 290 -8.18 12.06 -3.92
CA GLU A 290 -7.03 12.95 -3.97
C GLU A 290 -6.09 12.70 -2.79
N SER A 291 -4.79 12.73 -3.02
CA SER A 291 -3.77 12.64 -1.98
C SER A 291 -3.47 14.00 -1.36
N VAL A 292 -2.70 13.98 -0.28
CA VAL A 292 -2.18 15.20 0.36
C VAL A 292 -1.31 16.07 -0.56
N ILE A 293 -0.75 15.51 -1.65
CA ILE A 293 0.04 16.26 -2.64
C ILE A 293 -0.73 16.54 -3.95
N GLY A 294 -2.05 16.31 -3.98
CA GLY A 294 -2.91 16.64 -5.12
C GLY A 294 -2.90 15.62 -6.26
N THR A 295 -2.23 14.47 -6.10
CA THR A 295 -2.32 13.35 -7.05
C THR A 295 -3.62 12.57 -6.85
N VAL A 296 -4.11 11.88 -7.87
CA VAL A 296 -5.45 11.28 -7.87
C VAL A 296 -5.41 9.81 -8.25
N PHE A 297 -6.21 9.02 -7.53
CA PHE A 297 -6.72 7.73 -7.96
C PHE A 297 -8.22 7.85 -8.19
N THR A 298 -8.73 7.09 -9.16
CA THR A 298 -10.18 6.84 -9.26
C THR A 298 -10.49 5.45 -8.76
N GLY A 299 -11.64 5.29 -8.12
CA GLY A 299 -12.04 4.02 -7.53
C GLY A 299 -13.50 3.73 -7.78
N ARG A 300 -13.85 2.46 -8.03
CA ARG A 300 -15.24 2.04 -8.25
C ARG A 300 -15.55 0.72 -7.58
N LEU A 301 -16.83 0.50 -7.29
CA LEU A 301 -17.34 -0.80 -6.85
C LEU A 301 -17.51 -1.71 -8.07
N LEU A 302 -17.03 -2.94 -7.95
CA LEU A 302 -17.30 -3.99 -8.95
C LEU A 302 -18.52 -4.85 -8.57
N GLY A 303 -18.89 -4.86 -7.29
CA GLY A 303 -20.05 -5.58 -6.78
C GLY A 303 -19.81 -6.20 -5.41
N ALA A 304 -20.83 -6.90 -4.91
CA ALA A 304 -20.77 -7.63 -3.66
C ALA A 304 -19.93 -8.91 -3.78
N HIS A 305 -19.35 -9.33 -2.66
CA HIS A 305 -18.62 -10.57 -2.47
C HIS A 305 -19.03 -11.18 -1.11
N PRO A 306 -19.01 -12.50 -0.92
CA PRO A 306 -19.32 -13.11 0.38
C PRO A 306 -18.54 -12.50 1.56
N ASP A 307 -17.28 -12.10 1.31
CA ASP A 307 -16.41 -11.49 2.31
C ASP A 307 -16.44 -9.95 2.36
N GLY A 308 -17.26 -9.26 1.55
CA GLY A 308 -17.30 -7.79 1.52
C GLY A 308 -17.69 -7.21 0.16
N VAL A 309 -16.98 -6.19 -0.30
CA VAL A 309 -17.17 -5.62 -1.65
C VAL A 309 -15.90 -5.70 -2.47
N LEU A 310 -16.03 -5.97 -3.78
CA LEU A 310 -14.91 -5.90 -4.71
C LEU A 310 -14.76 -4.47 -5.22
N THR A 311 -13.52 -4.00 -5.28
CA THR A 311 -13.18 -2.65 -5.71
C THR A 311 -12.11 -2.70 -6.80
N GLU A 312 -12.12 -1.71 -7.66
CA GLU A 312 -11.07 -1.46 -8.63
C GLU A 312 -10.56 -0.03 -8.45
N ILE A 313 -9.25 0.12 -8.36
CA ILE A 313 -8.59 1.42 -8.19
C ILE A 313 -7.67 1.64 -9.38
N THR A 314 -7.75 2.82 -9.99
CA THR A 314 -6.97 3.20 -11.17
C THR A 314 -6.07 4.38 -10.84
N GLY A 315 -4.82 4.30 -11.30
CA GLY A 315 -3.82 5.35 -11.12
C GLY A 315 -2.76 5.33 -12.22
N ALA A 316 -1.92 6.37 -12.23
CA ALA A 316 -0.76 6.46 -13.11
C ALA A 316 0.52 6.10 -12.35
N THR A 317 1.40 5.38 -13.03
CA THR A 317 2.71 4.96 -12.51
C THR A 317 3.79 5.25 -13.55
N HIS A 318 4.98 5.65 -13.11
CA HIS A 318 6.08 6.04 -13.97
C HIS A 318 7.39 5.48 -13.45
N ARG A 319 8.18 4.87 -14.34
CA ARG A 319 9.56 4.48 -14.05
C ARG A 319 10.39 5.74 -13.82
N THR A 320 11.13 5.78 -12.71
CA THR A 320 12.00 6.90 -12.34
C THR A 320 13.48 6.59 -12.55
N GLY A 321 13.88 5.32 -12.49
CA GLY A 321 15.28 4.95 -12.69
C GLY A 321 15.55 3.45 -12.62
N GLU A 322 16.76 3.09 -13.04
CA GLU A 322 17.33 1.76 -12.88
C GLU A 322 18.61 1.91 -12.05
N HIS A 323 18.75 1.06 -11.04
CA HIS A 323 19.72 1.25 -9.98
C HIS A 323 20.51 -0.01 -9.72
N ARG A 324 21.81 0.18 -9.46
CA ARG A 324 22.70 -0.82 -8.89
C ARG A 324 23.25 -0.30 -7.58
N PHE A 325 22.71 -0.80 -6.48
CA PHE A 325 23.14 -0.42 -5.13
C PHE A 325 24.34 -1.26 -4.71
N LEU A 326 25.34 -0.58 -4.16
CA LEU A 326 26.55 -1.20 -3.63
C LEU A 326 26.65 -0.94 -2.13
N LEU A 327 27.03 -1.98 -1.39
CA LEU A 327 27.50 -1.87 -0.02
C LEU A 327 28.94 -2.39 0.04
N ASP A 328 29.86 -1.45 0.25
CA ASP A 328 31.26 -1.73 0.57
C ASP A 328 31.36 -2.33 1.99
N GLY A 329 32.31 -3.24 2.20
CA GLY A 329 32.57 -3.80 3.53
C GLY A 329 33.13 -2.76 4.49
N ASP A 330 33.80 -1.73 3.98
CA ASP A 330 34.44 -0.67 4.76
C ASP A 330 33.57 0.60 4.89
N ASP A 331 32.36 0.62 4.33
CA ASP A 331 31.41 1.75 4.46
C ASP A 331 30.96 1.88 5.93
N PRO A 332 31.36 2.95 6.66
CA PRO A 332 31.04 3.10 8.08
C PRO A 332 29.55 3.32 8.34
N LEU A 333 28.76 3.72 7.33
CA LEU A 333 27.32 3.86 7.45
C LEU A 333 26.58 2.53 7.25
N GLY A 334 27.25 1.51 6.71
CA GLY A 334 26.70 0.17 6.54
C GLY A 334 25.33 0.17 5.82
N THR A 335 24.30 -0.31 6.51
CA THR A 335 22.92 -0.37 5.98
C THR A 335 22.16 0.96 6.08
N GLY A 336 22.82 2.06 6.42
CA GLY A 336 22.25 3.40 6.45
C GLY A 336 21.54 3.76 7.76
N PHE A 337 20.98 4.96 7.79
CA PHE A 337 20.34 5.56 8.96
C PHE A 337 18.99 6.23 8.62
N LEU A 338 18.26 6.65 9.65
CA LEU A 338 17.01 7.42 9.57
C LEU A 338 17.09 8.57 10.57
N LEU A 339 16.50 9.71 10.23
CA LEU A 339 16.41 10.91 11.08
C LEU A 339 14.93 11.26 11.36
#